data_AF-A0A1G0WC38-F1
#
_entry.id   AF-A0A1G0WC38-F1
#
_cell.length_a   1.000
_cell.length_b   1.000
_cell.length_c   1.000
_cell.angle_alpha   90.00
_cell.angle_beta   90.00
_cell.angle_gamma   90.00
#
_symmetry.space_group_name_H-M   'P 1'
#
loop_
_entity.id
_entity.type
_entity.pdbx_description
1 polymer ?
#
loop_
_entity_poly.entity_id
_entity_poly.type
_entity_poly.pdbx_seq_one_letter_code
_entity_poly.pdbx_strand_id
1 'polypeptide(L)' 'MILKEDLNFQLIFGNDPVFQKSSLYGKTYEIKGVLRTPLNTEIKIQTIWIVDNSSGKTKFITLFPCKEK' A
#
# COMPACT_ATOMS: atom_id res chain seq x y z
N MET A 1 18.26 -1.49 4.24
CA MET A 1 17.67 -0.33 3.54
C MET A 1 16.82 -0.75 2.32
N ILE A 2 17.13 -1.90 1.69
CA ILE A 2 16.51 -2.42 0.47
C ILE A 2 14.97 -2.63 0.56
N LEU A 3 14.46 -3.20 1.66
CA LEU A 3 13.04 -3.56 1.79
C LEU A 3 12.05 -2.38 1.63
N LYS A 4 12.39 -1.21 2.15
CA LYS A 4 11.50 -0.02 2.09
C LYS A 4 11.41 0.51 0.67
N GLU A 5 12.53 0.53 -0.04
CA GLU A 5 12.61 1.01 -1.41
C GLU A 5 11.90 0.05 -2.36
N ASP A 6 12.08 -1.27 -2.17
CA ASP A 6 11.38 -2.30 -2.94
C ASP A 6 9.86 -2.22 -2.80
N LEU A 7 9.36 -2.05 -1.56
CA LEU A 7 7.92 -1.93 -1.31
C LEU A 7 7.33 -0.67 -1.94
N ASN A 8 8.02 0.47 -1.84
CA ASN A 8 7.55 1.71 -2.44
C ASN A 8 7.55 1.61 -3.98
N PHE A 9 8.58 1.04 -4.58
CA PHE A 9 8.68 0.91 -6.02
C PHE A 9 7.62 -0.05 -6.59
N GLN A 10 7.49 -1.24 -6.01
CA GLN A 10 6.58 -2.27 -6.55
C GLN A 10 5.10 -1.94 -6.32
N LEU A 11 4.77 -1.32 -5.18
CA LEU A 11 3.37 -1.11 -4.80
C LEU A 11 2.82 0.23 -5.31
N ILE A 12 3.58 1.32 -5.16
CA ILE A 12 3.07 2.68 -5.38
C ILE A 12 3.21 3.11 -6.84
N PHE A 13 4.28 2.73 -7.54
CA PHE A 13 4.46 3.11 -8.93
C PHE A 13 3.71 2.21 -9.92
N GLY A 14 3.37 0.99 -9.52
CA GLY A 14 2.73 0.01 -10.40
C GLY A 14 1.20 -0.02 -10.34
N ASN A 15 0.57 0.63 -9.36
CA ASN A 15 -0.86 0.47 -9.10
C ASN A 15 -1.50 1.79 -8.65
N ASP A 16 -2.73 2.03 -9.09
CA ASP A 16 -3.49 3.21 -8.72
C ASP A 16 -4.15 3.07 -7.33
N PRO A 17 -4.09 4.10 -6.49
CA PRO A 17 -4.78 4.13 -5.21
C PRO A 17 -6.30 4.30 -5.39
N VAL A 18 -7.07 3.40 -4.78
CA VAL A 18 -8.53 3.46 -4.70
C VAL A 18 -8.94 4.14 -3.40
N PHE A 19 -9.75 5.18 -3.47
CA PHE A 19 -10.29 5.84 -2.28
C PHE A 19 -11.19 4.87 -1.49
N GLN A 20 -10.97 4.80 -0.18
CA GLN A 20 -11.78 3.96 0.72
C GLN A 20 -12.73 4.81 1.58
N LYS A 21 -12.18 5.75 2.35
CA LYS A 21 -12.97 6.59 3.25
C LYS A 21 -12.26 7.89 3.61
N SER A 22 -13.04 8.86 4.07
CA SER A 22 -12.53 10.07 4.71
C SER A 22 -12.88 10.04 6.20
N SER A 23 -11.99 10.61 7.03
CA SER A 23 -12.16 10.77 8.46
C SER A 23 -11.56 12.10 8.91
N LEU A 24 -11.76 12.46 10.18
CA LEU A 24 -11.12 13.63 10.81
C LEU A 24 -9.59 13.62 10.65
N TYR A 25 -8.98 12.43 10.61
CA TYR A 25 -7.54 12.25 10.53
C TYR A 25 -6.97 12.32 9.12
N GLY A 26 -7.81 12.19 8.08
CA GLY A 26 -7.33 12.11 6.71
C GLY A 26 -8.19 11.27 5.77
N LYS A 27 -7.72 11.16 4.53
CA LYS A 27 -8.31 10.31 3.49
C LYS A 27 -7.54 9.00 3.40
N THR A 28 -8.25 7.89 3.53
CA THR A 28 -7.70 6.54 3.44
C THR A 28 -7.84 6.02 2.01
N TYR A 29 -6.77 5.40 1.53
CA TYR A 29 -6.67 4.81 0.21
C TYR A 29 -6.20 3.37 0.33
N GLU A 30 -6.64 2.56 -0.62
CA GLU A 30 -6.23 1.19 -0.82
C GLU A 30 -5.42 1.06 -2.09
N ILE A 31 -4.36 0.28 -2.05
CA ILE A 31 -3.64 -0.16 -3.24
C ILE A 31 -3.63 -1.68 -3.22
N LYS A 32 -4.06 -2.30 -4.31
CA LYS A 32 -3.87 -3.74 -4.55
C LYS A 32 -2.71 -3.90 -5.52
N GLY A 33 -1.87 -4.89 -5.28
CA GLY A 33 -0.71 -5.14 -6.13
C GLY A 33 -0.16 -6.54 -5.94
N VAL A 34 0.93 -6.80 -6.67
CA VAL A 34 1.69 -8.04 -6.56
C VAL A 34 3.07 -7.69 -6.00
N LEU A 35 3.45 -8.36 -4.92
CA LEU A 35 4.79 -8.29 -4.37
C LEU A 35 5.61 -9.48 -4.87
N ARG A 36 6.76 -9.21 -5.49
CA ARG A 36 7.73 -10.26 -5.85
C ARG A 36 8.67 -10.50 -4.68
N THR A 37 8.71 -11.72 -4.20
CA THR A 37 9.66 -12.13 -3.15
C THR A 37 11.05 -12.34 -3.76
N PRO A 38 12.13 -12.30 -2.94
CA PRO A 38 13.48 -12.66 -3.39
C PRO A 38 13.60 -14.09 -3.94
N LEU A 39 12.64 -14.96 -3.62
CA LEU A 39 12.51 -16.33 -4.15
C LEU A 39 11.75 -16.37 -5.49
N ASN A 40 11.58 -15.21 -6.14
CA ASN A 40 10.88 -15.05 -7.42
C ASN A 40 9.43 -15.55 -7.40
N THR A 41 8.81 -15.56 -6.22
CA THR A 41 7.40 -15.92 -6.03
C THR A 41 6.56 -14.65 -5.95
N GLU A 42 5.38 -14.67 -6.57
CA GLU A 42 4.44 -13.55 -6.56
C GLU A 42 3.38 -13.72 -5.48
N ILE A 43 3.17 -12.69 -4.67
CA ILE A 43 2.13 -12.66 -3.63
C ILE A 43 1.21 -11.49 -3.92
N LYS A 44 -0.09 -11.75 -4.08
CA LYS A 44 -1.10 -10.70 -4.15
C LYS A 44 -1.25 -10.05 -2.78
N ILE A 45 -1.15 -8.74 -2.70
CA ILE A 45 -1.27 -7.99 -1.46
C ILE A 45 -2.26 -6.84 -1.59
N GLN A 46 -2.79 -6.44 -0.44
CA GLN A 46 -3.59 -5.24 -0.27
C GLN A 46 -2.93 -4.39 0.80
N THR A 47 -2.75 -3.11 0.51
CA THR A 47 -2.12 -2.14 1.42
C THR A 47 -3.00 -0.93 1.58
N ILE A 48 -3.05 -0.41 2.81
CA ILE A 48 -3.86 0.73 3.20
C ILE A 48 -2.95 1.88 3.60
N TRP A 49 -3.23 3.05 3.03
CA TRP A 49 -2.50 4.29 3.24
C TRP A 49 -3.45 5.39 3.67
N ILE A 50 -2.92 6.40 4.36
CA ILE A 50 -3.66 7.63 4.69
C ILE A 50 -2.89 8.84 4.24
N VAL A 51 -3.58 9.77 3.58
CA VAL A 51 -3.13 11.15 3.45
C VAL A 51 -3.62 11.89 4.68
N ASP A 52 -2.69 12.12 5.61
CA ASP A 52 -2.95 12.71 6.92
C ASP A 52 -3.29 14.20 6.78
N ASN A 53 -4.43 14.62 7.35
CA ASN A 53 -4.89 16.01 7.22
C ASN A 53 -4.00 17.01 7.98
N SER A 54 -3.40 16.59 9.10
CA SER A 54 -2.62 17.50 9.96
C SER A 54 -1.24 17.82 9.37
N SER A 55 -0.64 16.87 8.67
CA SER A 55 0.72 16.95 8.15
C SER A 55 0.79 16.99 6.63
N GLY A 56 -0.31 16.67 5.93
CA GLY A 56 -0.35 16.50 4.48
C GLY A 56 0.47 15.31 3.97
N LYS A 57 1.04 14.49 4.87
CA LYS A 57 1.92 13.38 4.51
C LYS A 57 1.13 12.10 4.29
N THR A 58 1.58 11.34 3.29
CA THR A 58 1.11 9.97 3.09
C THR A 58 1.79 9.04 4.08
N LYS A 59 1.00 8.27 4.84
CA LYS A 59 1.49 7.33 5.85
C LYS A 59 0.98 5.93 5.54
N PHE A 60 1.86 4.95 5.70
CA PHE A 60 1.52 3.54 5.65
C PHE A 60 0.71 3.16 6.89
N ILE A 61 -0.42 2.46 6.71
CA ILE A 61 -1.22 1.93 7.81
C ILE A 61 -0.98 0.43 7.97
N THR A 62 -1.25 -0.35 6.92
CA THR A 62 -1.16 -1.81 7.00
C THR A 62 -1.00 -2.44 5.62
N LEU A 63 -0.46 -3.65 5.59
CA LEU A 63 -0.31 -4.51 4.42
C LEU A 63 -0.66 -5.92 4.82
N PHE A 64 -1.43 -6.60 3.98
CA PHE A 64 -1.79 -8.00 4.18
C PHE A 64 -1.89 -8.73 2.84
N PRO A 65 -1.60 -10.04 2.81
CA PRO A 65 -1.82 -10.83 1.60
C PRO A 65 -3.32 -10.88 1.28
N CYS A 66 -3.65 -10.70 0.01
CA CYS A 66 -4.98 -11.07 -0.47
C CYS A 66 -5.06 -12.60 -0.42
N LYS A 67 -5.94 -13.14 0.44
CA LYS A 67 -6.33 -14.54 0.31
C LYS A 67 -7.09 -14.70 -1.00
N GLU A 68 -6.60 -15.55 -1.88
CA GLU A 68 -7.47 -16.13 -2.91
C GLU A 68 -8.52 -16.97 -2.19
N LYS A 69 -9.79 -16.72 -2.50
CA LYS A 69 -10.91 -17.56 -2.05
C LYS A 69 -10.89 -18.87 -2.81
#